data_AF-A0A3E2NCR9-F1
#
_entry.id   AF-A0A3E2NCR9-F1
#
_cell.length_a   1.000
_cell.length_b   1.000
_cell.length_c   1.000
_cell.angle_alpha   90.00
_cell.angle_beta   90.00
_cell.angle_gamma   90.00
#
_symmetry.space_group_name_H-M   'P 1'
#
loop_
_entity.id
_entity.type
_entity.pdbx_description
1 polymer ?
#
loop_
_entity_poly.entity_id
_entity_poly.type
_entity_poly.pdbx_seq_one_letter_code
_entity_poly.pdbx_strand_id
1 'polypeptide(L)'
;MKKIAVRPANEIEIQFSDNVTMLATFNIRAMRYMMELLYEKEKVASDIPIEEFGAIIIYSGIKVNNPEFTIEEANAMALSMNPADLNEIIHNYNESTGIMDQETEEAVTKKVIAQILTGLAKSNSKK
;
A
#
# COMPACT_ATOMS: atom_id res chain seq x y z
N MET A 1 -35.76 5.39 -6.66
CA MET A 1 -34.94 4.18 -6.44
C MET A 1 -33.50 4.53 -6.80
N LYS A 2 -32.56 4.40 -5.86
CA LYS A 2 -31.13 4.67 -6.11
C LYS A 2 -30.53 3.45 -6.82
N LYS A 3 -29.79 3.66 -7.92
CA LYS A 3 -29.03 2.61 -8.61
C LYS A 3 -27.57 2.75 -8.24
N ILE A 4 -26.91 1.64 -7.93
CA ILE A 4 -25.48 1.57 -7.61
C ILE A 4 -24.86 0.57 -8.59
N ALA A 5 -23.79 0.97 -9.28
CA ALA A 5 -23.05 0.10 -10.17
C ALA A 5 -21.94 -0.62 -9.39
N VAL A 6 -21.93 -1.94 -9.41
CA VAL A 6 -20.86 -2.75 -8.83
C VAL A 6 -19.70 -2.81 -9.83
N ARG A 7 -18.49 -2.45 -9.39
CA ARG A 7 -17.27 -2.55 -10.20
C ARG A 7 -16.42 -3.75 -9.77
N PRO A 8 -15.65 -4.38 -10.68
CA PRO A 8 -14.64 -5.36 -10.32
C PRO A 8 -13.60 -4.77 -9.37
N ALA A 9 -12.93 -5.63 -8.60
CA ALA A 9 -11.79 -5.22 -7.78
C ALA A 9 -10.57 -4.94 -8.67
N ASN A 10 -9.69 -4.04 -8.22
CA ASN A 10 -8.38 -3.89 -8.86
C ASN A 10 -7.47 -5.02 -8.38
N GLU A 11 -6.65 -5.52 -9.30
CA GLU A 11 -5.74 -6.64 -9.07
C GLU A 11 -4.35 -6.27 -9.58
N ILE A 12 -3.32 -6.61 -8.81
CA ILE A 12 -1.92 -6.47 -9.20
C ILE A 12 -1.22 -7.81 -9.03
N GLU A 13 -0.48 -8.21 -10.06
CA GLU A 13 0.46 -9.31 -9.95
C GLU A 13 1.84 -8.78 -9.56
N ILE A 14 2.40 -9.32 -8.47
CA ILE A 14 3.75 -9.03 -8.01
C ILE A 14 4.63 -10.21 -8.38
N GLN A 15 5.60 -9.97 -9.27
CA GLN A 15 6.54 -10.99 -9.73
C GLN A 15 7.88 -10.87 -9.02
N PHE A 16 8.37 -11.98 -8.48
CA PHE A 16 9.69 -12.09 -7.86
C PHE A 16 10.75 -12.48 -8.89
N SER A 17 12.03 -12.31 -8.53
CA SER A 17 13.17 -12.60 -9.41
C SER A 17 13.33 -14.08 -9.76
N ASP A 18 12.75 -14.98 -8.97
CA ASP A 18 12.68 -16.42 -9.23
C ASP A 18 11.46 -16.82 -10.08
N ASN A 19 10.73 -15.84 -10.63
CA ASN A 19 9.49 -15.97 -11.39
C ASN A 19 8.28 -16.48 -10.59
N VAL A 20 8.37 -16.56 -9.26
CA VAL A 20 7.17 -16.74 -8.44
C VAL A 20 6.31 -15.49 -8.58
N THR A 21 4.98 -15.66 -8.61
CA THR A 21 4.03 -14.53 -8.64
C THR A 21 3.08 -14.59 -7.45
N MET A 22 2.70 -13.42 -6.94
CA MET A 22 1.66 -13.26 -5.93
C MET A 22 0.62 -12.27 -6.42
N LEU A 23 -0.65 -12.62 -6.27
CA LEU A 23 -1.78 -11.77 -6.65
C LEU A 23 -2.28 -10.97 -5.46
N ALA A 24 -2.20 -9.64 -5.56
CA ALA A 24 -2.85 -8.71 -4.65
C ALA A 24 -4.20 -8.25 -5.22
N THR A 25 -5.29 -8.40 -4.44
CA THR A 25 -6.64 -7.95 -4.85
C THR A 25 -7.15 -6.87 -3.89
N PHE A 26 -7.42 -5.68 -4.40
CA PHE A 26 -7.85 -4.52 -3.60
C PHE A 26 -9.38 -4.37 -3.61
N ASN A 27 -10.04 -5.25 -2.84
CA ASN A 27 -11.48 -5.19 -2.61
C ASN A 27 -11.79 -4.84 -1.13
N ILE A 28 -13.07 -4.89 -0.75
CA ILE A 28 -13.53 -4.59 0.61
C ILE A 28 -12.85 -5.48 1.68
N ARG A 29 -12.40 -6.69 1.33
CA ARG A 29 -11.69 -7.60 2.22
C ARG A 29 -10.26 -7.13 2.48
N ALA A 30 -9.56 -6.64 1.45
CA ALA A 30 -8.26 -6.00 1.63
C ALA A 30 -8.37 -4.77 2.54
N MET A 31 -9.38 -3.91 2.31
CA MET A 31 -9.64 -2.77 3.19
C MET A 31 -9.84 -3.20 4.65
N ARG A 32 -10.59 -4.29 4.90
CA ARG A 32 -10.77 -4.83 6.25
C ARG A 32 -9.44 -5.26 6.87
N TYR A 33 -8.59 -6.01 6.16
CA TYR A 33 -7.30 -6.46 6.68
C TYR A 33 -6.35 -5.29 7.00
N MET A 34 -6.37 -4.24 6.17
CA MET A 34 -5.63 -3.01 6.44
C MET A 34 -6.11 -2.34 7.74
N MET A 35 -7.43 -2.19 7.90
CA MET A 35 -8.02 -1.57 9.11
C MET A 35 -7.78 -2.38 10.37
N GLU A 36 -7.90 -3.71 10.30
CA GLU A 36 -7.59 -4.64 11.41
C GLU A 36 -6.15 -4.44 11.87
N LEU A 37 -5.19 -4.41 10.94
CA LEU A 37 -3.78 -4.27 11.26
C LEU A 37 -3.42 -2.88 11.81
N LEU A 38 -4.02 -1.81 11.30
CA LEU A 38 -3.87 -0.47 11.86
C LEU A 38 -4.44 -0.38 13.28
N TYR A 39 -5.60 -0.98 13.51
CA TYR A 39 -6.23 -1.06 14.82
C TYR A 39 -5.37 -1.83 15.82
N GLU A 40 -4.85 -3.00 15.44
CA GLU A 40 -3.93 -3.80 16.26
C GLU A 40 -2.65 -3.04 16.62
N LYS A 41 -2.18 -2.18 15.74
CA LYS A 41 -0.97 -1.36 15.95
C LYS A 41 -1.25 -0.06 16.71
N GLU A 42 -2.52 0.26 17.01
CA GLU A 42 -2.95 1.55 17.56
C GLU A 42 -2.44 2.76 16.73
N LYS A 43 -2.41 2.60 15.40
CA LYS A 43 -1.88 3.60 14.47
C LYS A 43 -2.94 4.01 13.46
N VAL A 44 -2.85 5.26 13.01
CA VAL A 44 -3.57 5.73 11.82
C VAL A 44 -2.62 5.78 10.62
N ALA A 45 -3.15 5.62 9.42
CA ALA A 45 -2.36 5.57 8.19
C ALA A 45 -1.48 6.83 7.97
N SER A 46 -1.88 7.98 8.51
CA SER A 46 -1.12 9.23 8.42
C SER A 46 0.18 9.23 9.22
N ASP A 47 0.31 8.36 10.22
CA ASP A 47 1.34 8.43 11.24
C ASP A 47 2.46 7.41 11.02
N ILE A 48 2.31 6.56 10.01
CA ILE A 48 3.28 5.53 9.64
C ILE A 48 4.19 5.98 8.51
N PRO A 49 5.48 5.57 8.54
CA PRO A 49 6.37 5.71 7.39
C PRO A 49 5.81 5.02 6.15
N ILE A 50 6.19 5.52 4.98
CA ILE A 50 5.67 5.02 3.69
C ILE A 50 5.99 3.54 3.46
N GLU A 51 7.15 3.08 3.92
CA GLU A 51 7.57 1.68 3.83
C GLU A 51 6.70 0.78 4.72
N GLU A 52 6.30 1.24 5.91
CA GLU A 52 5.40 0.51 6.80
C GLU A 52 3.98 0.50 6.21
N PHE A 53 3.53 1.63 5.65
CA PHE A 53 2.24 1.68 4.97
C PHE A 53 2.20 0.77 3.74
N GLY A 54 3.24 0.81 2.91
CA GLY A 54 3.37 -0.07 1.75
C GLY A 54 3.32 -1.54 2.13
N ALA A 55 4.00 -1.95 3.20
CA ALA A 55 3.91 -3.32 3.73
C ALA A 55 2.49 -3.69 4.16
N ILE A 56 1.77 -2.78 4.83
CA ILE A 56 0.36 -3.00 5.22
C ILE A 56 -0.53 -3.17 3.98
N ILE A 57 -0.33 -2.36 2.93
CA ILE A 57 -1.10 -2.48 1.68
C ILE A 57 -0.81 -3.81 0.98
N ILE A 58 0.46 -4.19 0.83
CA ILE A 58 0.88 -5.48 0.25
C ILE A 58 0.26 -6.64 1.01
N TYR A 59 0.40 -6.65 2.34
CA TYR A 59 -0.22 -7.63 3.22
C TYR A 59 -1.72 -7.74 2.98
N SER A 60 -2.41 -6.59 3.00
CA SER A 60 -3.85 -6.55 2.88
C SER A 60 -4.36 -7.08 1.53
N GLY A 61 -3.64 -6.79 0.44
CA GLY A 61 -4.02 -7.22 -0.90
C GLY A 61 -3.72 -8.70 -1.16
N ILE A 62 -2.52 -9.17 -0.80
CA ILE A 62 -2.12 -10.57 -1.02
C ILE A 62 -2.94 -11.50 -0.13
N LYS A 63 -3.21 -11.12 1.12
CA LYS A 63 -3.94 -11.95 2.08
C LYS A 63 -5.37 -12.28 1.64
N VAL A 64 -5.95 -11.49 0.73
CA VAL A 64 -7.25 -11.81 0.11
C VAL A 64 -7.20 -13.17 -0.61
N ASN A 65 -6.10 -13.47 -1.28
CA ASN A 65 -5.91 -14.67 -2.10
C ASN A 65 -5.02 -15.72 -1.41
N ASN A 66 -4.18 -15.29 -0.47
CA ASN A 66 -3.27 -16.16 0.27
C ASN A 66 -3.42 -15.93 1.79
N PRO A 67 -4.33 -16.64 2.47
CA PRO A 67 -4.64 -16.42 3.89
C PRO A 67 -3.45 -16.59 4.85
N GLU A 68 -2.49 -17.44 4.47
CA GLU A 68 -1.29 -17.73 5.25
C GLU A 68 -0.23 -16.63 5.13
N PHE A 69 -0.38 -15.70 4.19
CA PHE A 69 0.54 -14.58 4.01
C PHE A 69 0.56 -13.69 5.25
N THR A 70 1.78 -13.41 5.72
CA THR A 70 2.07 -12.74 6.99
C THR A 70 2.48 -11.29 6.78
N ILE A 71 2.35 -10.49 7.84
CA ILE A 71 2.80 -9.09 7.79
C ILE A 71 4.34 -9.02 7.77
N GLU A 72 5.03 -10.00 8.32
CA GLU A 72 6.48 -10.12 8.29
C GLU A 72 7.00 -10.30 6.86
N GLU A 73 6.36 -11.17 6.06
CA GLU A 73 6.67 -11.35 4.65
C GLU A 73 6.42 -10.06 3.85
N ALA A 74 5.32 -9.36 4.13
CA ALA A 74 5.01 -8.09 3.48
C ALA A 74 6.03 -7.00 3.80
N ASN A 75 6.52 -6.94 5.05
CA ASN A 75 7.59 -6.01 5.44
C ASN A 75 8.90 -6.30 4.70
N ALA A 76 9.29 -7.57 4.62
CA ALA A 76 10.48 -7.97 3.87
C ALA A 76 10.36 -7.60 2.38
N MET A 77 9.15 -7.75 1.81
CA MET A 77 8.87 -7.36 0.43
C MET A 77 8.96 -5.85 0.23
N ALA A 78 8.29 -5.05 1.07
CA ALA A 78 8.31 -3.59 0.95
C ALA A 78 9.74 -3.02 1.06
N LEU A 79 10.59 -3.60 1.91
CA LEU A 79 11.99 -3.18 2.09
C LEU A 79 12.92 -3.59 0.93
N SER A 80 12.54 -4.60 0.15
CA SER A 80 13.33 -5.08 -1.00
C SER A 80 12.83 -4.56 -2.35
N MET A 81 11.64 -3.97 -2.37
CA MET A 81 11.02 -3.41 -3.56
C MET A 81 11.65 -2.06 -3.93
N ASN A 82 11.71 -1.76 -5.23
CA ASN A 82 12.08 -0.42 -5.68
C ASN A 82 11.01 0.58 -5.18
N PRO A 83 11.39 1.76 -4.66
CA PRO A 83 10.44 2.79 -4.23
C PRO A 83 9.38 3.18 -5.27
N ALA A 84 9.68 3.11 -6.57
CA ALA A 84 8.71 3.39 -7.63
C ALA A 84 7.57 2.37 -7.66
N ASP A 85 7.91 1.08 -7.64
CA ASP A 85 6.94 -0.02 -7.68
C ASP A 85 6.09 -0.05 -6.39
N LEU A 86 6.71 0.24 -5.24
CA LEU A 86 5.98 0.34 -3.97
C LEU A 86 4.95 1.48 -4.00
N ASN A 87 5.32 2.63 -4.57
CA ASN A 87 4.38 3.74 -4.77
C ASN A 87 3.25 3.38 -5.72
N GLU A 88 3.53 2.63 -6.79
CA GLU A 88 2.51 2.17 -7.74
C GLU A 88 1.48 1.25 -7.07
N ILE A 89 1.92 0.33 -6.22
CA ILE A 89 1.03 -0.53 -5.42
C ILE A 89 0.12 0.30 -4.52
N ILE A 90 0.69 1.28 -3.81
CA ILE A 90 -0.08 2.18 -2.93
C ILE A 90 -1.08 3.00 -3.73
N HIS A 91 -0.69 3.51 -4.89
CA HIS A 91 -1.55 4.29 -5.77
C HIS A 91 -2.77 3.48 -6.24
N ASN A 92 -2.54 2.26 -6.75
CA ASN A 92 -3.62 1.37 -7.18
C ASN A 92 -4.59 1.02 -6.04
N TYR A 93 -4.09 0.84 -4.81
CA TYR A 93 -4.95 0.65 -3.65
C TYR A 93 -5.84 1.88 -3.41
N ASN A 94 -5.26 3.08 -3.44
CA ASN A 94 -6.01 4.33 -3.24
C ASN A 94 -7.10 4.51 -4.30
N GLU A 95 -6.79 4.26 -5.57
CA GLU A 95 -7.79 4.27 -6.66
C GLU A 95 -8.94 3.28 -6.39
N SER A 96 -8.62 2.10 -5.86
CA SER A 96 -9.60 1.04 -5.56
C SER A 96 -10.58 1.41 -4.46
N THR A 97 -10.13 2.13 -3.43
CA THR A 97 -10.98 2.53 -2.31
C THR A 97 -11.92 3.68 -2.65
N GLY A 98 -11.69 4.39 -3.76
CA GLY A 98 -12.50 5.54 -4.18
C GLY A 98 -12.48 6.70 -3.17
N ILE A 99 -11.49 6.74 -2.28
CA ILE A 99 -11.42 7.69 -1.16
C ILE A 99 -10.89 9.07 -1.57
N MET A 100 -10.26 9.24 -2.72
CA MET A 100 -9.61 10.52 -3.01
C MET A 100 -10.49 11.46 -3.83
N ASP A 101 -10.97 12.53 -3.18
CA ASP A 101 -11.04 13.79 -3.90
C ASP A 101 -9.62 14.17 -4.37
N GLN A 102 -9.56 14.90 -5.47
CA GLN A 102 -8.31 15.24 -6.15
C GLN A 102 -7.36 16.06 -5.26
N GLU A 103 -7.89 16.79 -4.25
CA GLU A 103 -7.09 17.55 -3.28
C GLU A 103 -6.39 16.63 -2.25
N THR A 104 -7.04 15.55 -1.84
CA THR A 104 -6.52 14.56 -0.90
C THR A 104 -5.47 13.68 -1.57
N GLU A 105 -5.67 13.34 -2.84
CA GLU A 105 -4.64 12.69 -3.68
C GLU A 105 -3.38 13.54 -3.78
N GLU A 106 -3.54 14.84 -4.06
CA GLU A 106 -2.42 15.77 -4.11
C GLU A 106 -1.72 15.92 -2.76
N ALA A 107 -2.46 15.95 -1.65
CA ALA A 107 -1.89 16.09 -0.32
C ALA A 107 -1.09 14.85 0.12
N VAL A 108 -1.63 13.65 -0.13
CA VAL A 108 -0.94 12.38 0.17
C VAL A 108 0.28 12.22 -0.74
N THR A 109 0.14 12.48 -2.05
CA THR A 109 1.24 12.40 -3.01
C THR A 109 2.34 13.42 -2.70
N LYS A 110 2.00 14.67 -2.36
CA LYS A 110 2.98 15.68 -1.93
C LYS A 110 3.67 15.26 -0.63
N LYS A 111 2.96 14.65 0.33
CA LYS A 111 3.55 14.15 1.57
C LYS A 111 4.53 13.01 1.32
N VAL A 112 4.17 12.06 0.46
CA VAL A 112 5.03 10.96 0.01
C VAL A 112 6.30 11.49 -0.66
N ILE A 113 6.16 12.39 -1.64
CA ILE A 113 7.28 13.02 -2.34
C ILE A 113 8.17 13.82 -1.36
N ALA A 114 7.57 14.58 -0.43
CA ALA A 114 8.32 15.33 0.57
C ALA A 114 9.12 14.41 1.51
N GLN A 115 8.56 13.27 1.91
CA GLN A 115 9.27 12.27 2.73
C GLN A 115 10.44 11.63 1.98
N ILE A 116 10.25 11.30 0.69
CA ILE A 116 11.33 10.77 -0.17
C ILE A 116 12.46 11.81 -0.30
N LEU A 117 12.12 13.06 -0.61
CA LEU A 117 13.10 14.15 -0.78
C LEU A 117 13.82 14.50 0.53
N THR A 118 13.12 14.52 1.67
CA THR A 118 13.75 14.79 2.97
C THR A 118 14.57 13.60 3.49
N GLY A 119 14.17 12.37 3.18
CA GLY A 119 14.97 11.17 3.44
C GLY A 119 16.29 11.18 2.66
N LEU A 120 16.25 11.57 1.38
CA LEU A 120 17.44 11.74 0.53
C LEU A 120 18.36 12.88 1.03
N ALA A 121 17.78 14.01 1.45
CA ALA A 121 18.54 15.13 1.99
C ALA A 121 19.28 14.77 3.29
N LYS A 122 18.64 14.02 4.20
CA LYS A 122 19.26 13.57 5.46
C LYS A 122 20.39 12.56 5.25
N SER A 123 20.31 11.75 4.19
CA SER A 123 21.37 10.81 3.79
C SER A 123 22.62 11.52 3.25
N ASN A 124 22.45 12.64 2.53
CA ASN A 124 23.57 13.44 2.00
C ASN A 124 24.19 14.41 3.00
N SER A 125 23.52 14.78 4.09
CA SER A 125 24.07 15.63 5.15
C SER A 125 24.90 14.90 6.22
N LYS A 126 25.14 13.59 6.05
CA LYS A 126 26.01 12.77 6.92
C LYS A 126 27.32 12.33 6.23
N LYS A 127 27.83 13.10 5.26
CA LYS A 127 29.17 12.93 4.69
C LYS A 127 30.06 14.10 5.04
#